data_AF-A0A1C6PNU9-F1
#
_entry.id   AF-A0A1C6PNU9-F1
#
_cell.length_a   1.000
_cell.length_b   1.000
_cell.length_c   1.000
_cell.angle_alpha   90.00
_cell.angle_beta   90.00
_cell.angle_gamma   90.00
#
_symmetry.space_group_name_H-M   'P 1'
#
loop_
_entity.id
_entity.type
_entity.pdbx_description
1 polymer ?
#
loop_
_entity_poly.entity_id
_entity_poly.type
_entity_poly.pdbx_seq_one_letter_code
_entity_poly.pdbx_strand_id
1 'polypeptide(L)'
;MSTAIPVPDNWRPLFSSWDEIRHGYHAGDKDRTVRDCADRLDATWPGSESDPVLFWTLGMLLLAPYVAFGSPGPGVEDRAVAVLRRVARGGEGTVCAYGWHPYEADVDEVLERLPAFLDRLSSPMEQALDDLLPEDLLPADHLEGLGDQETEPANLSGPEILARWQCPCAVPGFARAALDYLGATVR
;
A
#
# COMPACT_ATOMS: atom_id res chain seq x y z
N MET A 1 -18.21 7.57 11.22
CA MET A 1 -16.79 7.18 11.16
C MET A 1 -16.35 7.42 9.72
N SER A 2 -15.18 8.02 9.52
CA SER A 2 -14.71 8.32 8.16
C SER A 2 -14.39 7.00 7.47
N THR A 3 -15.09 6.70 6.38
CA THR A 3 -14.91 5.45 5.63
C THR A 3 -13.71 5.52 4.67
N ALA A 4 -13.21 6.73 4.38
CA ALA A 4 -12.05 6.96 3.53
C ALA A 4 -10.73 6.85 4.30
N ILE A 5 -9.70 6.30 3.65
CA ILE A 5 -8.33 6.28 4.19
C ILE A 5 -7.78 7.70 4.12
N PRO A 6 -7.09 8.20 5.18
CA PRO A 6 -6.44 9.49 5.10
C PRO A 6 -5.39 9.52 3.98
N VAL A 7 -5.58 10.43 3.02
CA VAL A 7 -4.60 10.74 1.98
C VAL A 7 -4.30 12.24 2.01
N PRO A 8 -3.06 12.66 1.73
CA PRO A 8 -2.74 14.08 1.60
C PRO A 8 -3.49 14.74 0.44
N ASP A 9 -3.88 16.01 0.55
CA ASP A 9 -4.58 16.73 -0.55
C ASP A 9 -3.79 16.75 -1.86
N ASN A 10 -2.45 16.69 -1.77
CA ASN A 10 -1.53 16.65 -2.90
C ASN A 10 -1.11 15.21 -3.29
N TRP A 11 -1.90 14.18 -2.93
CA TRP A 11 -1.53 12.79 -3.18
C TRP A 11 -1.32 12.47 -4.67
N ARG A 12 -2.12 13.04 -5.57
CA ARG A 12 -2.02 12.79 -7.02
C ARG A 12 -0.65 13.19 -7.58
N PRO A 13 -0.16 14.44 -7.37
CA PRO A 13 1.21 14.81 -7.74
C PRO A 13 2.30 13.93 -7.11
N LEU A 14 2.16 13.57 -5.82
CA LEU A 14 3.14 12.72 -5.13
C LEU A 14 3.21 11.33 -5.76
N PHE A 15 2.06 10.72 -5.98
CA PHE A 15 1.94 9.41 -6.61
C PHE A 15 2.52 9.41 -8.02
N SER A 16 2.21 10.42 -8.84
CA SER A 16 2.77 10.56 -10.19
C SER A 16 4.30 10.63 -10.16
N SER A 17 4.88 11.40 -9.23
CA SER A 17 6.34 11.49 -9.09
C SER A 17 6.96 10.14 -8.72
N TRP A 18 6.35 9.40 -7.80
CA TRP A 18 6.83 8.08 -7.41
C TRP A 18 6.72 7.05 -8.54
N ASP A 19 5.62 7.05 -9.29
CA ASP A 19 5.41 6.14 -10.40
C ASP A 19 6.36 6.44 -11.58
N GLU A 20 6.64 7.72 -11.85
CA GLU A 20 7.69 8.12 -12.78
C GLU A 20 9.08 7.62 -12.34
N ILE A 21 9.37 7.63 -11.04
CA ILE A 21 10.64 7.12 -10.49
C ILE A 21 10.72 5.61 -10.70
N ARG A 22 9.64 4.88 -10.38
CA ARG A 22 9.54 3.43 -10.55
C ARG A 22 9.83 3.01 -11.98
N HIS A 23 9.26 3.70 -12.95
CA HIS A 23 9.47 3.42 -14.38
C HIS A 23 10.75 4.05 -14.96
N GLY A 24 11.53 4.78 -14.16
CA GLY A 24 12.77 5.42 -14.59
C GLY A 24 12.62 6.68 -15.43
N TYR A 25 11.39 7.18 -15.62
CA TYR A 25 11.09 8.38 -16.41
C TYR A 25 11.29 9.69 -15.64
N HIS A 26 11.39 9.64 -14.31
CA HIS A 26 11.49 10.84 -13.48
C HIS A 26 12.76 11.64 -13.74
N ALA A 27 12.59 12.90 -14.15
CA ALA A 27 13.67 13.84 -14.43
C ALA A 27 14.14 14.65 -13.19
N GLY A 28 13.38 14.60 -12.10
CA GLY A 28 13.72 15.30 -10.85
C GLY A 28 14.66 14.50 -9.93
N ASP A 29 14.89 15.05 -8.73
CA ASP A 29 15.76 14.47 -7.70
C ASP A 29 15.11 13.24 -7.03
N LYS A 30 15.42 12.06 -7.57
CA LYS A 30 14.88 10.77 -7.12
C LYS A 30 15.27 10.46 -5.67
N ASP A 31 16.53 10.72 -5.36
CA ASP A 31 17.15 10.58 -4.04
C ASP A 31 16.39 11.37 -2.96
N ARG A 32 16.10 12.64 -3.26
CA ARG A 32 15.31 13.50 -2.39
C ARG A 32 13.88 12.99 -2.26
N THR A 33 13.24 12.57 -3.34
CA THR A 33 11.87 12.04 -3.27
C THR A 33 11.77 10.81 -2.35
N VAL A 34 12.76 9.92 -2.37
CA VAL A 34 12.82 8.78 -1.44
C VAL A 34 12.99 9.25 0.00
N ARG A 35 13.94 10.15 0.26
CA ARG A 35 14.18 10.68 1.62
C ARG A 35 12.94 11.39 2.17
N ASP A 36 12.31 12.25 1.36
CA ASP A 36 11.10 12.98 1.73
C ASP A 36 9.95 12.01 2.06
N CYS A 37 9.77 10.93 1.30
CA CYS A 37 8.78 9.89 1.58
C CYS A 37 9.08 9.15 2.89
N ALA A 38 10.32 8.71 3.09
CA ALA A 38 10.76 8.02 4.30
C ALA A 38 10.62 8.90 5.55
N ASP A 39 10.96 10.17 5.45
CA ASP A 39 10.85 11.13 6.57
C ASP A 39 9.38 11.43 6.92
N ARG A 40 8.48 11.47 5.93
CA ARG A 40 7.03 11.59 6.17
C ARG A 40 6.45 10.34 6.83
N LEU A 41 6.88 9.15 6.41
CA LEU A 41 6.47 7.90 7.05
C LEU A 41 6.95 7.83 8.50
N ASP A 42 8.21 8.16 8.77
CA ASP A 42 8.77 8.14 10.13
C ASP A 42 8.12 9.19 11.04
N ALA A 43 7.77 10.36 10.50
CA ALA A 43 7.09 11.42 11.25
C ALA A 43 5.61 11.11 11.55
N THR A 44 4.95 10.29 10.72
CA THR A 44 3.54 9.92 10.91
C THR A 44 3.37 8.64 11.72
N TRP A 45 4.37 7.77 11.80
CA TRP A 45 4.33 6.51 12.57
C TRP A 45 4.40 6.73 14.11
N PRO A 46 3.63 6.01 14.95
CA PRO A 46 2.72 4.88 14.67
C PRO A 46 1.35 5.24 14.09
N GLY A 47 1.08 6.53 13.88
CA GLY A 47 -0.17 7.04 13.33
C GLY A 47 -1.27 7.19 14.38
N SER A 48 -2.12 8.17 14.13
CA SER A 48 -3.50 8.24 14.59
C SER A 48 -4.45 7.87 13.44
N GLU A 49 -5.76 7.72 13.70
CA GLU A 49 -6.76 7.41 12.66
C GLU A 49 -6.78 8.41 11.49
N SER A 50 -6.29 9.64 11.70
CA SER A 50 -6.22 10.69 10.68
C SER A 50 -4.88 10.77 9.94
N ASP A 51 -3.88 10.01 10.36
CA ASP A 51 -2.55 10.09 9.76
C ASP A 51 -2.46 9.22 8.49
N PRO A 52 -1.90 9.74 7.39
CA PRO A 52 -1.78 9.03 6.11
C PRO A 52 -0.63 8.00 6.11
N VAL A 53 -0.48 7.21 7.17
CA VAL A 53 0.62 6.25 7.36
C VAL A 53 0.64 5.20 6.24
N LEU A 54 -0.53 4.66 5.89
CA LEU A 54 -0.65 3.69 4.81
C LEU A 54 -0.22 4.30 3.47
N PHE A 55 -0.63 5.54 3.18
CA PHE A 55 -0.23 6.23 1.96
C PHE A 55 1.29 6.36 1.84
N TRP A 56 1.98 6.79 2.90
CA TRP A 56 3.45 6.89 2.88
C TRP A 56 4.13 5.51 2.79
N THR A 57 3.54 4.49 3.41
CA THR A 57 4.05 3.11 3.30
C THR A 57 3.96 2.60 1.86
N LEU A 58 2.86 2.86 1.17
CA LEU A 58 2.69 2.52 -0.26
C LEU A 58 3.63 3.33 -1.14
N GLY A 59 3.89 4.60 -0.81
CA GLY A 59 4.92 5.39 -1.46
C GLY A 59 6.30 4.75 -1.35
N MET A 60 6.67 4.23 -0.17
CA MET A 60 7.93 3.51 0.01
C MET A 60 7.99 2.20 -0.78
N LEU A 61 6.88 1.45 -0.87
CA LEU A 61 6.79 0.25 -1.70
C LEU A 61 6.99 0.57 -3.19
N LEU A 62 6.33 1.62 -3.68
CA LEU A 62 6.42 2.06 -5.08
C LEU A 62 7.83 2.55 -5.44
N LEU A 63 8.56 3.11 -4.47
CA LEU A 63 9.94 3.58 -4.63
C LEU A 63 10.99 2.47 -4.43
N ALA A 64 10.62 1.30 -3.91
CA ALA A 64 11.55 0.21 -3.65
C ALA A 64 12.35 -0.25 -4.89
N PRO A 65 11.78 -0.32 -6.11
CA PRO A 65 12.54 -0.63 -7.33
C PRO A 65 13.70 0.33 -7.59
N TYR A 66 13.48 1.63 -7.38
CA TYR A 66 14.55 2.62 -7.53
C TYR A 66 15.61 2.47 -6.44
N VAL A 67 15.21 2.22 -5.19
CA VAL A 67 16.16 2.04 -4.09
C VAL A 67 17.02 0.78 -4.30
N ALA A 68 16.42 -0.33 -4.74
CA ALA A 68 17.14 -1.58 -4.96
C ALA A 68 18.06 -1.55 -6.19
N PHE A 69 17.60 -0.96 -7.30
CA PHE A 69 18.26 -1.14 -8.61
C PHE A 69 18.65 0.17 -9.30
N GLY A 70 18.13 1.30 -8.84
CA GLY A 70 18.31 2.62 -9.45
C GLY A 70 19.63 3.33 -9.12
N SER A 71 20.56 2.68 -8.41
CA SER A 71 21.82 3.25 -7.93
C SER A 71 21.61 4.54 -7.12
N PRO A 72 20.87 4.47 -6.01
CA PRO A 72 20.60 5.66 -5.19
C PRO A 72 21.88 6.21 -4.57
N GLY A 73 21.87 7.49 -4.25
CA GLY A 73 23.00 8.15 -3.59
C GLY A 73 23.26 7.59 -2.17
N PRO A 74 24.42 7.92 -1.57
CA PRO A 74 24.79 7.41 -0.25
C PRO A 74 23.72 7.66 0.82
N GLY A 75 23.42 6.62 1.60
CA GLY A 75 22.51 6.67 2.75
C GLY A 75 21.01 6.69 2.44
N VAL A 76 20.59 6.70 1.17
CA VAL A 76 19.15 6.63 0.81
C VAL A 76 18.57 5.27 1.21
N GLU A 77 19.22 4.19 0.80
CA GLU A 77 18.81 2.83 1.11
C GLU A 77 18.77 2.59 2.62
N ASP A 78 19.83 2.98 3.34
CA ASP A 78 19.90 2.85 4.80
C ASP A 78 18.73 3.56 5.49
N ARG A 79 18.38 4.78 5.04
CA ARG A 79 17.25 5.53 5.60
C ARG A 79 15.93 4.83 5.30
N ALA A 80 15.71 4.40 4.06
CA ALA A 80 14.51 3.67 3.66
C ALA A 80 14.32 2.39 4.49
N VAL A 81 15.36 1.55 4.57
CA VAL A 81 15.36 0.30 5.34
C VAL A 81 15.13 0.55 6.83
N ALA A 82 15.74 1.59 7.40
CA ALA A 82 15.57 1.90 8.82
C ALA A 82 14.12 2.26 9.19
N VAL A 83 13.45 3.06 8.36
CA VAL A 83 12.04 3.44 8.57
C VAL A 83 11.13 2.24 8.35
N LEU A 84 11.30 1.51 7.25
CA LEU A 84 10.47 0.35 6.95
C LEU A 84 10.56 -0.74 8.04
N ARG A 85 11.77 -0.99 8.58
CA ARG A 85 11.95 -1.94 9.70
C ARG A 85 11.18 -1.50 10.95
N ARG A 86 11.15 -0.20 11.24
CA ARG A 86 10.39 0.33 12.38
C ARG A 86 8.89 0.10 12.20
N VAL A 87 8.39 0.38 11.01
CA VAL A 87 6.97 0.19 10.66
C VAL A 87 6.60 -1.29 10.69
N ALA A 88 7.41 -2.16 10.08
CA ALA A 88 7.19 -3.61 10.05
C ALA A 88 7.11 -4.22 11.45
N ARG A 89 7.94 -3.78 12.40
CA ARG A 89 7.94 -4.32 13.78
C ARG A 89 6.71 -3.93 14.59
N GLY A 90 6.05 -2.80 14.33
CA GLY A 90 4.87 -2.43 15.13
C GLY A 90 3.60 -3.24 14.81
N GLY A 91 3.66 -4.15 13.83
CA GLY A 91 2.61 -5.15 13.61
C GLY A 91 2.79 -6.46 14.39
N GLU A 92 3.85 -6.60 15.20
CA GLU A 92 4.08 -7.81 15.99
C GLU A 92 2.99 -8.01 17.05
N GLY A 93 2.25 -9.12 16.97
CA GLY A 93 1.19 -9.46 17.93
C GLY A 93 -0.21 -8.97 17.55
N THR A 94 -0.37 -8.29 16.42
CA THR A 94 -1.68 -7.88 15.91
C THR A 94 -2.44 -9.10 15.39
N VAL A 95 -3.59 -9.41 16.01
CA VAL A 95 -4.49 -10.47 15.55
C VAL A 95 -5.44 -9.88 14.51
N CYS A 96 -5.40 -10.42 13.30
CA CYS A 96 -6.38 -10.11 12.26
C CYS A 96 -7.30 -11.31 12.00
N ALA A 97 -8.59 -11.04 11.78
CA ALA A 97 -9.58 -12.04 11.43
C ALA A 97 -9.69 -12.31 9.92
N TYR A 98 -9.07 -11.47 9.08
CA TYR A 98 -9.06 -11.67 7.64
C TYR A 98 -8.05 -12.76 7.27
N GLY A 99 -8.49 -13.73 6.47
CA GLY A 99 -7.64 -14.84 6.00
C GLY A 99 -6.73 -14.49 4.82
N TRP A 100 -6.86 -13.29 4.25
CA TRP A 100 -6.03 -12.79 3.16
C TRP A 100 -5.90 -11.27 3.24
N HIS A 101 -4.72 -10.74 2.88
CA HIS A 101 -4.45 -9.31 2.85
C HIS A 101 -3.84 -8.84 1.52
N PRO A 102 -4.08 -7.57 1.13
CA PRO A 102 -3.50 -6.99 -0.08
C PRO A 102 -1.97 -7.05 -0.18
N TYR A 103 -1.25 -7.02 0.93
CA TYR A 103 0.22 -7.11 0.93
C TYR A 103 0.75 -8.54 0.70
N GLU A 104 -0.13 -9.54 0.67
CA GLU A 104 0.22 -10.95 0.41
C GLU A 104 0.16 -11.27 -1.09
N ALA A 105 -0.41 -10.38 -1.91
CA ALA A 105 -0.33 -10.48 -3.37
C ALA A 105 1.08 -10.13 -3.89
N ASP A 106 1.33 -10.48 -5.16
CA ASP A 106 2.55 -10.08 -5.84
C ASP A 106 2.70 -8.54 -5.83
N VAL A 107 3.89 -8.07 -5.46
CA VAL A 107 4.15 -6.64 -5.30
C VAL A 107 3.94 -5.89 -6.62
N ASP A 108 4.37 -6.45 -7.75
CA ASP A 108 4.20 -5.78 -9.04
C ASP A 108 2.72 -5.65 -9.39
N GLU A 109 1.92 -6.68 -9.09
CA GLU A 109 0.46 -6.66 -9.28
C GLU A 109 -0.24 -5.62 -8.38
N VAL A 110 0.17 -5.52 -7.11
CA VAL A 110 -0.35 -4.49 -6.19
C VAL A 110 -0.03 -3.09 -6.73
N LEU A 111 1.22 -2.88 -7.18
CA LEU A 111 1.68 -1.57 -7.65
C LEU A 111 1.00 -1.14 -8.94
N GLU A 112 0.71 -2.07 -9.86
CA GLU A 112 -0.06 -1.77 -11.08
C GLU A 112 -1.49 -1.31 -10.79
N ARG A 113 -2.13 -1.89 -9.78
CA ARG A 113 -3.52 -1.59 -9.40
C ARG A 113 -3.65 -0.40 -8.43
N LEU A 114 -2.54 0.02 -7.84
CA LEU A 114 -2.49 1.06 -6.80
C LEU A 114 -3.15 2.40 -7.17
N PRO A 115 -3.05 2.95 -8.40
CA PRO A 115 -3.73 4.21 -8.74
C PRO A 115 -5.25 4.10 -8.61
N ALA A 116 -5.83 3.01 -9.13
CA ALA A 116 -7.27 2.75 -9.05
C ALA A 116 -7.73 2.55 -7.61
N PHE A 117 -6.89 1.87 -6.79
CA PHE A 117 -7.16 1.76 -5.36
C PHE A 117 -7.14 3.12 -4.67
N LEU A 118 -6.12 3.96 -4.87
CA LEU A 118 -6.05 5.27 -4.21
C LEU A 118 -7.23 6.18 -4.58
N ASP A 119 -7.69 6.16 -5.84
CA ASP A 119 -8.90 6.88 -6.24
C ASP A 119 -10.14 6.41 -5.46
N ARG A 120 -10.32 5.09 -5.31
CA ARG A 120 -11.42 4.52 -4.53
C ARG A 120 -11.28 4.77 -3.02
N LEU A 121 -10.07 4.65 -2.48
CA LEU A 121 -9.75 4.83 -1.06
C LEU A 121 -9.88 6.30 -0.60
N SER A 122 -9.71 7.25 -1.53
CA SER A 122 -9.80 8.69 -1.29
C SER A 122 -11.17 9.30 -1.59
N SER A 123 -12.10 8.54 -2.19
CA SER A 123 -13.45 9.01 -2.53
C SER A 123 -14.50 8.61 -1.49
N PRO A 124 -15.11 9.57 -0.77
CA PRO A 124 -16.22 9.29 0.14
C PRO A 124 -17.49 8.79 -0.57
N MET A 125 -17.64 9.08 -1.87
CA MET A 125 -18.86 8.83 -2.64
C MET A 125 -18.92 7.42 -3.24
N GLU A 126 -17.78 6.86 -3.65
CA GLU A 126 -17.75 5.48 -4.18
C GLU A 126 -18.06 4.45 -3.09
N GLN A 127 -17.69 4.73 -1.85
CA GLN A 127 -17.99 3.88 -0.70
C GLN A 127 -19.48 3.91 -0.33
N ALA A 128 -20.11 5.09 -0.40
CA ALA A 128 -21.54 5.24 -0.19
C ALA A 128 -22.39 4.62 -1.31
N LEU A 129 -21.84 4.46 -2.52
CA LEU A 129 -22.54 3.85 -3.65
C LEU A 129 -22.52 2.31 -3.57
N ASP A 130 -21.44 1.72 -3.05
CA ASP A 130 -21.37 0.27 -2.82
C ASP A 130 -22.31 -0.17 -1.70
N ASP A 131 -22.47 0.65 -0.64
CA ASP A 131 -23.48 0.42 0.42
C ASP A 131 -24.95 0.48 -0.09
N LEU A 132 -25.18 1.07 -1.27
CA LEU A 132 -26.51 1.26 -1.87
C LEU A 132 -26.84 0.26 -2.98
N LEU A 133 -25.90 -0.58 -3.40
CA LEU A 133 -26.11 -1.64 -4.39
C LEU A 133 -26.10 -3.00 -3.67
N PRO A 134 -27.29 -3.62 -3.43
CA PRO A 134 -27.33 -4.97 -2.88
C PRO A 134 -26.58 -5.93 -3.82
N GLU A 135 -25.75 -6.80 -3.24
CA GLU A 135 -25.04 -7.87 -3.93
C GLU A 135 -25.97 -8.82 -4.71
N ASP A 136 -27.29 -8.74 -4.48
CA ASP A 136 -28.36 -9.54 -5.08
C ASP A 136 -28.67 -9.24 -6.57
N LEU A 137 -27.95 -8.33 -7.24
CA LEU A 137 -28.20 -7.97 -8.64
C LEU A 137 -27.16 -8.47 -9.66
N LEU A 138 -26.17 -9.24 -9.23
CA LEU A 138 -25.24 -9.92 -10.14
C LEU A 138 -25.68 -11.38 -10.34
N PRO A 139 -25.92 -11.85 -11.58
CA PRO A 139 -26.24 -13.25 -11.82
C PRO A 139 -25.10 -14.14 -11.34
N ALA A 140 -25.41 -15.04 -10.40
CA ALA A 140 -24.49 -16.01 -9.82
C ALA A 140 -24.22 -17.18 -10.78
N ASP A 141 -23.72 -16.90 -11.98
CA ASP A 141 -23.37 -17.92 -12.95
C ASP A 141 -21.88 -17.83 -13.34
N HIS A 142 -21.15 -18.86 -12.90
CA HIS A 142 -19.79 -19.29 -13.26
C HIS A 142 -18.62 -18.72 -12.45
N LEU A 143 -18.07 -19.54 -11.53
CA LEU A 143 -16.90 -20.40 -11.81
C LEU A 143 -16.57 -21.24 -10.56
N GLU A 144 -16.92 -22.52 -10.57
CA GLU A 144 -16.24 -23.52 -9.74
C GLU A 144 -14.86 -23.79 -10.36
N GLY A 145 -13.80 -23.45 -9.63
CA GLY A 145 -12.42 -23.74 -9.98
C GLY A 145 -11.58 -23.79 -8.72
N LEU A 146 -11.18 -24.99 -8.32
CA LEU A 146 -10.20 -25.22 -7.27
C LEU A 146 -8.89 -24.51 -7.65
N GLY A 147 -8.43 -23.57 -6.83
CA GLY A 147 -7.16 -22.86 -6.98
C GLY A 147 -6.61 -22.53 -5.60
N ASP A 148 -5.31 -22.73 -5.44
CA ASP A 148 -4.62 -22.89 -4.16
C ASP A 148 -4.74 -21.69 -3.19
N GLN A 149 -4.48 -22.01 -1.92
CA GLN A 149 -4.44 -21.10 -0.78
C GLN A 149 -3.28 -20.10 -0.91
N GLU A 150 -3.33 -19.18 -1.88
CA GLU A 150 -2.35 -18.08 -2.05
C GLU A 150 -2.81 -16.99 -3.05
N THR A 151 -4.05 -17.01 -3.54
CA THR A 151 -4.56 -16.02 -4.52
C THR A 151 -5.65 -15.14 -3.91
N GLU A 152 -5.69 -13.86 -4.31
CA GLU A 152 -6.77 -12.92 -3.94
C GLU A 152 -8.15 -13.58 -4.14
N PRO A 153 -9.08 -13.47 -3.16
CA PRO A 153 -10.40 -14.05 -3.33
C PRO A 153 -11.09 -13.40 -4.54
N ALA A 154 -11.48 -14.21 -5.53
CA ALA A 154 -11.94 -13.74 -6.84
C ALA A 154 -13.17 -12.81 -6.82
N ASN A 155 -13.84 -12.64 -5.67
CA ASN A 155 -15.14 -11.97 -5.55
C ASN A 155 -15.22 -10.99 -4.36
N LEU A 156 -14.14 -10.30 -3.98
CA LEU A 156 -14.23 -9.28 -2.93
C LEU A 156 -14.98 -8.03 -3.43
N SER A 157 -15.95 -7.55 -2.65
CA SER A 157 -16.62 -6.27 -2.90
C SER A 157 -15.73 -5.07 -2.55
N GLY A 158 -16.09 -3.85 -2.98
CA GLY A 158 -15.32 -2.64 -2.67
C GLY A 158 -15.13 -2.38 -1.17
N PRO A 159 -16.18 -2.47 -0.32
CA PRO A 159 -16.09 -2.38 1.13
C PRO A 159 -15.17 -3.43 1.73
N GLU A 160 -15.22 -4.66 1.21
CA GLU A 160 -14.39 -5.76 1.70
C GLU A 160 -12.91 -5.56 1.40
N ILE A 161 -12.59 -5.00 0.24
CA ILE A 161 -11.24 -4.57 -0.11
C ILE A 161 -10.83 -3.46 0.86
N LEU A 162 -11.61 -2.39 0.97
CA LEU A 162 -11.33 -1.25 1.85
C LEU A 162 -11.07 -1.68 3.31
N ALA A 163 -11.89 -2.59 3.86
CA ALA A 163 -11.74 -3.09 5.21
C ALA A 163 -10.42 -3.84 5.44
N ARG A 164 -9.92 -4.55 4.42
CA ARG A 164 -8.61 -5.21 4.45
C ARG A 164 -7.45 -4.24 4.28
N TRP A 165 -7.60 -3.18 3.49
CA TRP A 165 -6.61 -2.09 3.38
C TRP A 165 -6.54 -1.25 4.67
N GLN A 166 -7.64 -1.11 5.40
CA GLN A 166 -7.71 -0.45 6.71
C GLN A 166 -7.34 -1.37 7.88
N CYS A 167 -7.08 -2.65 7.60
CA CYS A 167 -6.66 -3.59 8.63
C CYS A 167 -5.38 -3.10 9.33
N PRO A 168 -5.26 -3.21 10.66
CA PRO A 168 -4.03 -2.88 11.38
C PRO A 168 -2.79 -3.65 10.90
N CYS A 169 -2.96 -4.78 10.20
CA CYS A 169 -1.87 -5.54 9.60
C CYS A 169 -1.39 -4.96 8.26
N ALA A 170 -2.17 -4.10 7.58
CA ALA A 170 -1.86 -3.64 6.23
C ALA A 170 -0.56 -2.84 6.17
N VAL A 171 -0.42 -1.83 7.02
CA VAL A 171 0.78 -0.97 7.10
C VAL A 171 2.06 -1.79 7.38
N PRO A 172 2.16 -2.60 8.47
CA PRO A 172 3.35 -3.39 8.72
C PRO A 172 3.56 -4.49 7.66
N GLY A 173 2.49 -5.01 7.04
CA GLY A 173 2.57 -5.98 5.94
C GLY A 173 3.23 -5.39 4.69
N PHE A 174 2.75 -4.24 4.21
CA PHE A 174 3.37 -3.55 3.07
C PHE A 174 4.80 -3.09 3.37
N ALA A 175 5.10 -2.71 4.61
CA ALA A 175 6.47 -2.39 5.00
C ALA A 175 7.41 -3.61 4.91
N ARG A 176 6.91 -4.82 5.22
CA ARG A 176 7.66 -6.08 5.02
C ARG A 176 7.83 -6.40 3.54
N ALA A 177 6.76 -6.29 2.74
CA ALA A 177 6.85 -6.50 1.30
C ALA A 177 7.89 -5.58 0.64
N ALA A 178 7.95 -4.30 1.05
CA ALA A 178 8.99 -3.37 0.59
C ALA A 178 10.39 -3.80 1.03
N LEU A 179 10.56 -4.24 2.28
CA LEU A 179 11.84 -4.74 2.78
C LEU A 179 12.32 -6.00 2.07
N ASP A 180 11.41 -6.93 1.77
CA ASP A 180 11.69 -8.15 1.03
C ASP A 180 12.14 -7.81 -0.40
N TYR A 181 11.50 -6.83 -1.04
CA TYR A 181 11.92 -6.30 -2.34
C TYR A 181 13.34 -5.73 -2.30
N LEU A 182 13.71 -5.02 -1.21
CA LEU A 182 15.06 -4.50 -1.00
C LEU A 182 16.08 -5.58 -0.60
N GLY A 183 15.67 -6.84 -0.40
CA GLY A 183 16.53 -7.90 0.14
C GLY A 183 16.94 -7.67 1.59
N ALA A 184 16.21 -6.85 2.34
CA ALA A 184 16.53 -6.46 3.71
C ALA A 184 15.63 -7.19 4.72
N THR A 185 16.19 -8.10 5.52
CA THR A 185 15.40 -8.81 6.55
C THR A 185 14.98 -7.88 7.69
N VAL A 186 13.76 -8.09 8.23
CA VAL A 186 13.35 -7.59 9.55
C VAL A 186 14.10 -8.41 10.59
N ARG A 187 15.12 -7.83 11.23
CA ARG A 187 15.84 -8.43 12.35
C ARG A 187 15.45 -7.80 13.67
#